data_AF-A0A0F8RMG3-F1
#
_entry.id   AF-A0A0F8RMG3-F1
#
_cell.length_a   1.000
_cell.length_b   1.000
_cell.length_c   1.000
_cell.angle_alpha   90.00
_cell.angle_beta   90.00
_cell.angle_gamma   90.00
#
_symmetry.space_group_name_H-M   'P 1'
#
loop_
_entity.id
_entity.type
_entity.pdbx_description
1 polymer ?
#
loop_
_entity_poly.entity_id
_entity_poly.type
_entity_poly.pdbx_seq_one_letter_code
_entity_poly.pdbx_strand_id
1 'polypeptide(L)'
;MPVLSIISCRMFEDELAHIISSDKEMKQLIVVENKDSFGLLRKLRSDNCLPRTSPLDRVPFLLGNGHGSGFMTISKPLLILPFFRKIHEKMKIKAAQELTVVVNLLKLGLHDDIEILRSEVYKNIK
;
A
#
# COMPACT_ATOMS: atom_id res chain seq x y z
N MET A 1 0.58 5.09 -16.08
CA MET A 1 1.00 5.33 -14.68
C MET A 1 1.38 3.98 -14.09
N PRO A 2 2.62 3.76 -13.60
CA PRO A 2 2.97 2.48 -12.98
C PRO A 2 2.14 2.25 -11.72
N VAL A 3 1.68 1.01 -11.55
CA VAL A 3 0.93 0.56 -10.38
C VAL A 3 1.72 -0.54 -9.70
N LEU A 4 1.99 -0.39 -8.40
CA LEU A 4 2.53 -1.42 -7.55
C LEU A 4 1.39 -1.99 -6.70
N SER A 5 1.02 -3.24 -6.93
CA SER A 5 0.04 -3.94 -6.11
C SER A 5 0.76 -4.81 -5.06
N ILE A 6 0.39 -4.64 -3.80
CA ILE A 6 0.92 -5.36 -2.66
C ILE A 6 -0.22 -6.15 -2.03
N ILE A 7 -0.13 -7.47 -2.07
CA ILE A 7 -0.96 -8.37 -1.26
C ILE A 7 -0.10 -8.81 -0.07
N SER A 8 -0.58 -8.59 1.14
CA SER A 8 0.21 -8.87 2.35
C SER A 8 -0.65 -9.49 3.45
N CYS A 9 0.00 -10.25 4.33
CA CYS A 9 -0.60 -10.75 5.55
C CYS A 9 -0.72 -9.64 6.59
N ARG A 10 -1.79 -9.65 7.38
CA ARG A 10 -2.00 -8.72 8.51
C ARG A 10 -0.85 -8.70 9.53
N MET A 11 -0.01 -9.74 9.59
CA MET A 11 1.18 -9.72 10.45
C MET A 11 2.17 -8.61 10.11
N PHE A 12 2.18 -8.12 8.87
CA PHE A 12 3.07 -7.06 8.40
C PHE A 12 2.41 -5.68 8.42
N GLU A 13 1.31 -5.51 9.16
CA GLU A 13 0.53 -4.27 9.18
C GLU A 13 1.37 -3.08 9.65
N ASP A 14 2.21 -3.28 10.68
CA ASP A 14 3.08 -2.23 11.24
C ASP A 14 4.21 -1.84 10.28
N GLU A 15 4.87 -2.83 9.68
CA GLU A 15 5.95 -2.61 8.72
C GLU A 15 5.41 -1.92 7.47
N LEU A 16 4.25 -2.35 6.96
CA LEU A 16 3.61 -1.70 5.83
C LEU A 16 3.22 -0.26 6.16
N ALA A 17 2.61 -0.03 7.33
CA ALA A 17 2.27 1.32 7.76
C ALA A 17 3.50 2.22 7.77
N HIS A 18 4.59 1.77 8.40
CA HIS A 18 5.85 2.50 8.45
C HIS A 18 6.44 2.77 7.06
N ILE A 19 6.55 1.76 6.20
CA ILE A 19 7.17 1.91 4.87
C ILE A 19 6.38 2.92 4.04
N ILE A 20 5.05 2.80 4.06
CA ILE A 20 4.15 3.64 3.29
C ILE A 20 4.13 5.07 3.84
N SER A 21 4.09 5.27 5.15
CA SER A 21 4.10 6.62 5.74
C SER A 21 5.45 7.32 5.60
N SER A 22 6.54 6.56 5.43
CA SER A 22 7.89 7.11 5.23
C SER A 22 8.18 7.51 3.78
N ASP A 23 7.45 6.97 2.80
CA ASP A 23 7.66 7.24 1.38
C ASP A 23 7.02 8.58 0.97
N LYS A 24 7.86 9.50 0.47
CA LYS A 24 7.44 10.84 0.04
C LYS A 24 7.25 10.95 -1.47
N GLU A 25 7.63 9.93 -2.24
CA GLU A 25 7.65 9.97 -3.71
C GLU A 25 6.38 9.36 -4.32
N MET A 26 5.57 8.67 -3.52
CA MET A 26 4.31 8.08 -3.96
C MET A 26 3.24 9.14 -4.23
N LYS A 27 2.66 9.14 -5.45
CA LYS A 27 1.57 10.06 -5.81
C LYS A 27 0.25 9.69 -5.16
N GLN A 28 -0.04 8.40 -5.11
CA GLN A 28 -1.34 7.87 -4.70
C GLN A 28 -1.19 6.53 -3.98
N LEU A 29 -1.90 6.43 -2.86
CA LEU A 29 -2.08 5.20 -2.10
C LEU A 29 -3.56 4.81 -2.13
N ILE A 30 -3.83 3.58 -2.52
CA ILE A 30 -5.14 2.95 -2.43
C ILE A 30 -5.04 1.76 -1.46
N VAL A 31 -5.88 1.75 -0.43
CA VAL A 31 -6.03 0.60 0.45
C VAL A 31 -7.33 -0.11 0.08
N VAL A 32 -7.23 -1.41 -0.21
CA VAL A 32 -8.39 -2.24 -0.54
C VAL A 32 -9.24 -2.41 0.72
N GLU A 33 -10.54 -2.14 0.59
CA GLU A 33 -11.50 -2.29 1.67
C GLU A 33 -11.82 -3.78 1.89
N ASN A 34 -11.54 -4.27 3.09
CA ASN A 34 -11.91 -5.59 3.55
C ASN A 34 -11.96 -5.61 5.08
N LYS A 35 -12.19 -6.78 5.68
CA LYS A 35 -12.31 -6.95 7.14
C LYS A 35 -11.00 -6.69 7.90
N ASP A 36 -9.86 -6.82 7.23
CA ASP A 36 -8.53 -6.76 7.81
C ASP A 36 -7.83 -5.40 7.59
N SER A 37 -8.36 -4.53 6.73
CA SER A 37 -7.71 -3.26 6.37
C SER A 37 -7.87 -2.14 7.41
N PHE A 38 -8.80 -2.28 8.37
CA PHE A 38 -9.08 -1.24 9.36
C PHE A 38 -7.86 -0.87 10.22
N GLY A 39 -7.06 -1.86 10.63
CA GLY A 39 -5.87 -1.63 11.45
C GLY A 39 -4.84 -0.76 10.73
N LEU A 40 -4.52 -1.12 9.48
CA LEU A 40 -3.64 -0.34 8.62
C LEU A 40 -4.16 1.08 8.39
N LEU A 41 -5.44 1.24 8.03
CA LEU A 41 -6.04 2.55 7.80
C LEU A 41 -5.92 3.46 9.02
N ARG A 42 -6.12 2.92 10.22
CA ARG A 42 -5.96 3.66 11.46
C ARG A 42 -4.51 4.11 11.69
N LYS A 43 -3.54 3.23 11.45
CA LYS A 43 -2.11 3.52 11.60
C LYS A 43 -1.66 4.60 10.61
N LEU A 44 -2.01 4.42 9.33
CA LEU A 44 -1.72 5.41 8.29
C LEU A 44 -2.30 6.80 8.63
N ARG A 45 -3.58 6.88 9.04
CA ARG A 45 -4.19 8.15 9.44
C ARG A 45 -3.51 8.80 10.64
N SER A 46 -3.02 8.00 11.59
CA SER A 46 -2.28 8.49 12.76
C SER A 46 -0.94 9.12 12.36
N ASP A 47 -0.34 8.63 11.28
CA ASP A 47 0.89 9.16 10.68
C ASP A 47 0.63 10.27 9.63
N ASN A 48 -0.58 10.83 9.57
CA ASN A 48 -1.03 11.79 8.55
C ASN A 48 -0.94 11.26 7.10
N CYS A 49 -1.00 9.94 6.91
CA CYS A 49 -1.14 9.29 5.63
C CYS A 49 -2.63 9.05 5.36
N LEU A 50 -3.21 9.74 4.37
CA LEU A 50 -4.62 9.63 3.99
C LEU A 50 -4.79 8.82 2.69
N PRO A 51 -4.87 7.47 2.77
CA PRO A 51 -5.13 6.63 1.61
C PRO A 51 -6.53 6.85 1.06
N ARG A 52 -6.69 6.66 -0.27
CA ARG A 52 -8.00 6.35 -0.84
C ARG A 52 -8.38 4.94 -0.47
N THR A 53 -9.66 4.69 -0.25
CA THR A 53 -10.17 3.34 0.02
C THR A 53 -11.15 2.94 -1.06
N SER A 54 -11.11 1.66 -1.42
CA SER A 54 -12.03 1.10 -2.40
C SER A 54 -12.12 -0.41 -2.27
N PRO A 55 -13.29 -1.01 -2.49
CA PRO A 55 -13.41 -2.45 -2.75
C PRO A 55 -12.52 -2.87 -3.93
N LEU A 56 -12.02 -4.11 -3.91
CA LEU A 56 -11.06 -4.64 -4.88
C LEU A 56 -11.58 -4.55 -6.34
N ASP A 57 -12.85 -4.86 -6.56
CA ASP A 57 -13.54 -4.76 -7.86
C ASP A 57 -13.60 -3.33 -8.40
N ARG A 58 -13.48 -2.33 -7.52
CA ARG A 58 -13.57 -0.92 -7.90
C ARG A 58 -12.22 -0.22 -8.06
N VAL A 59 -11.13 -0.85 -7.64
CA VAL A 59 -9.77 -0.31 -7.78
C VAL A 59 -9.42 0.08 -9.22
N PRO A 60 -9.75 -0.71 -10.26
CA PRO A 60 -9.44 -0.33 -11.65
C PRO A 60 -10.03 1.02 -12.07
N PHE A 61 -11.23 1.37 -11.59
CA PHE A 61 -11.85 2.68 -11.89
C PHE A 61 -11.08 3.84 -11.23
N LEU A 62 -10.49 3.62 -10.06
CA LEU A 62 -9.64 4.61 -9.38
C LEU A 62 -8.29 4.81 -10.08
N LEU A 63 -7.82 3.79 -10.80
CA LEU A 63 -6.59 3.85 -11.58
C LEU A 63 -6.82 4.53 -12.95
N GLY A 64 -8.01 4.33 -13.55
CA GLY A 64 -8.39 4.89 -14.86
C GLY A 64 -8.76 6.37 -14.85
N ASN A 65 -9.30 6.87 -13.73
CA ASN A 65 -9.61 8.30 -13.60
C ASN A 65 -8.35 9.08 -13.18
N GLY A 66 -7.66 9.68 -14.15
CA GLY A 66 -6.51 10.59 -13.94
C GLY A 66 -6.82 11.90 -13.19
N HIS A 67 -7.88 11.96 -12.39
CA HIS A 67 -8.18 13.11 -11.55
C HIS A 67 -7.29 13.11 -10.31
N GLY A 68 -6.27 13.97 -10.39
CA GLY A 68 -5.36 14.34 -9.33
C GLY A 68 -6.12 14.90 -8.13
N SER A 69 -6.42 14.03 -7.19
CA SER A 69 -6.57 14.40 -5.79
C SER A 69 -5.40 13.70 -5.11
N GLY A 70 -4.30 14.46 -5.02
CA GLY A 70 -3.03 14.01 -4.48
C GLY A 70 -3.16 13.61 -3.03
N PHE A 71 -2.36 12.63 -2.65
CA PHE A 71 -2.14 12.24 -1.27
C PHE A 71 -1.59 13.44 -0.48
N MET A 72 -2.29 13.88 0.57
CA MET A 72 -1.82 14.97 1.44
C MET A 72 -0.87 14.38 2.48
N THR A 73 0.44 14.46 2.25
CA THR A 73 1.45 14.19 3.29
C THR A 73 1.58 15.42 4.20
N ILE A 74 1.09 15.35 5.44
CA ILE A 74 1.45 16.33 6.46
C ILE A 74 2.78 15.87 7.07
N SER A 75 3.88 16.46 6.60
CA SER A 75 5.24 15.99 6.81
C SER A 75 5.69 16.03 8.28
N LYS A 76 6.18 14.89 8.79
CA LYS A 76 7.13 14.80 9.92
C LYS A 76 8.44 14.14 9.45
N PRO A 77 9.62 14.53 9.98
CA PRO A 77 10.91 14.04 9.48
C PRO A 77 11.45 12.91 10.37
N LEU A 78 11.28 11.65 9.97
CA LEU A 78 11.95 10.51 10.62
C LEU A 78 12.49 9.53 9.55
N LEU A 79 13.81 9.57 9.33
CA LEU A 79 14.58 8.69 8.44
C LEU A 79 15.44 7.74 9.27
N ILE A 80 14.97 6.53 9.62
CA ILE A 80 15.82 5.55 10.34
C ILE A 80 15.45 4.09 9.97
N LEU A 81 15.88 3.58 8.81
CA LEU A 81 16.13 2.13 8.61
C LEU A 81 17.00 1.86 7.36
N PRO A 82 18.15 1.16 7.48
CA PRO A 82 19.13 1.02 6.40
C PRO A 82 18.71 0.05 5.28
N PHE A 83 17.75 -0.85 5.50
CA PHE A 83 17.33 -1.85 4.50
C PHE A 83 16.52 -1.22 3.34
N PHE A 84 15.78 -0.14 3.59
CA PHE A 84 14.97 0.56 2.57
C PHE A 84 15.79 1.46 1.65
N ARG A 85 17.06 1.77 2.01
CA ARG A 85 17.95 2.58 1.17
C ARG A 85 18.17 1.97 -0.21
N LYS A 86 18.18 0.64 -0.31
CA LYS A 86 18.41 -0.08 -1.57
C LYS A 86 17.19 -0.08 -2.51
N ILE A 87 15.98 0.00 -1.95
CA ILE A 87 14.75 0.22 -2.72
C ILE A 87 14.69 1.69 -3.19
N HIS A 88 15.01 2.62 -2.28
CA HIS A 88 15.04 4.06 -2.53
C HIS A 88 15.99 4.44 -3.68
N GLU A 89 17.17 3.83 -3.76
CA GLU A 89 18.15 4.15 -4.80
C GLU A 89 17.73 3.69 -6.21
N LYS A 90 17.00 2.57 -6.32
CA LYS A 90 16.43 2.10 -7.60
C LYS A 90 15.22 2.91 -8.05
N MET A 91 14.47 3.52 -7.12
CA MET A 91 13.30 4.35 -7.44
C MET A 91 13.66 5.78 -7.87
N LYS A 92 14.81 6.31 -7.42
CA LYS A 92 15.33 7.64 -7.80
C LYS A 92 15.56 7.81 -9.32
N ILE A 93 15.79 6.72 -10.06
CA ILE A 93 15.97 6.73 -11.53
C ILE A 93 14.62 6.97 -12.27
N LYS A 94 13.48 6.82 -11.59
CA LYS A 94 12.12 6.96 -12.15
C LYS A 94 11.33 8.15 -11.59
N ALA A 95 12.01 9.22 -11.15
CA ALA A 95 11.38 10.48 -10.73
C ALA A 95 10.48 11.15 -11.81
N ALA A 96 10.37 10.58 -13.02
CA ALA A 96 9.43 10.98 -14.07
C ALA A 96 8.14 10.14 -14.13
N GLN A 97 7.98 9.07 -13.34
CA GLN A 97 6.79 8.21 -13.36
C GLN A 97 6.11 8.19 -12.00
N GLU A 98 5.04 8.99 -11.89
CA GLU A 98 4.11 9.00 -10.77
C GLU A 98 3.65 7.57 -10.39
N LEU A 99 4.07 7.08 -9.22
CA LEU A 99 3.75 5.73 -8.75
C LEU A 99 2.43 5.72 -7.96
N THR A 100 1.55 4.77 -8.29
CA THR A 100 0.39 4.43 -7.45
C THR A 100 0.62 3.10 -6.76
N VAL A 101 0.43 3.06 -5.45
CA VAL A 101 0.49 1.82 -4.67
C VAL A 101 -0.90 1.39 -4.26
N VAL A 102 -1.21 0.12 -4.49
CA VAL A 102 -2.45 -0.53 -4.05
C VAL A 102 -2.07 -1.57 -3.00
N VAL A 103 -2.68 -1.51 -1.82
CA VAL A 103 -2.41 -2.45 -0.72
C VAL A 103 -3.66 -3.22 -0.37
N ASN A 104 -3.57 -4.54 -0.39
CA ASN A 104 -4.62 -5.46 0.03
C ASN A 104 -4.10 -6.34 1.17
N LEU A 105 -4.62 -6.10 2.39
CA LEU A 105 -4.29 -6.90 3.55
C LEU A 105 -5.20 -8.11 3.67
N LEU A 106 -4.61 -9.30 3.76
CA LEU A 106 -5.30 -10.55 4.00
C LEU A 106 -5.25 -10.93 5.48
N LYS A 107 -6.14 -11.82 5.88
CA LYS A 107 -6.24 -12.37 7.22
C LYS A 107 -4.88 -12.89 7.74
N LEU A 108 -4.67 -12.72 9.04
CA LEU A 108 -3.55 -13.34 9.75
C LEU A 108 -3.60 -14.87 9.67
N GLY A 109 -2.44 -15.52 9.53
CA GLY A 109 -2.32 -16.98 9.67
C GLY A 109 -2.70 -17.79 8.44
N LEU A 110 -2.93 -17.17 7.27
CA LEU A 110 -3.20 -17.95 6.05
C LEU A 110 -2.03 -18.87 5.68
N HIS A 111 -0.81 -18.56 6.12
CA HIS A 111 0.38 -19.38 5.90
C HIS A 111 0.36 -20.74 6.62
N ASP A 112 -0.57 -20.95 7.56
CA ASP A 112 -0.72 -22.22 8.26
C ASP A 112 -1.22 -23.34 7.30
N ASP A 113 -1.89 -22.97 6.21
CA ASP A 113 -2.36 -23.89 5.18
C ASP A 113 -2.08 -23.33 3.77
N ILE A 114 -1.22 -24.01 3.03
CA ILE A 114 -0.74 -23.58 1.71
C ILE A 114 -1.87 -23.50 0.67
N GLU A 115 -2.88 -24.37 0.74
CA GLU A 115 -3.99 -24.37 -0.22
C GLU A 115 -4.95 -23.22 0.07
N ILE A 116 -5.19 -22.93 1.34
CA ILE A 116 -5.98 -21.76 1.74
C ILE A 116 -5.23 -20.48 1.36
N LEU A 117 -3.93 -20.37 1.66
CA LEU A 117 -3.10 -19.23 1.25
C LEU A 117 -3.18 -19.00 -0.25
N ARG A 118 -2.97 -20.06 -1.04
CA ARG A 118 -3.02 -20.00 -2.49
C ARG A 118 -4.40 -19.57 -2.96
N SER A 119 -5.46 -20.22 -2.50
CA SER A 119 -6.83 -19.86 -2.88
C SER A 119 -7.13 -18.40 -2.62
N GLU A 120 -6.74 -17.90 -1.44
CA GLU A 120 -7.02 -16.53 -1.03
C GLU A 120 -6.18 -15.50 -1.80
N VAL A 121 -4.89 -15.76 -2.00
CA VAL A 121 -4.03 -14.87 -2.79
C VAL A 121 -4.54 -14.80 -4.24
N TYR A 122 -4.83 -15.94 -4.87
CA TYR A 122 -5.29 -15.97 -6.27
C TYR A 122 -6.65 -15.29 -6.47
N LYS A 123 -7.58 -15.36 -5.51
CA LYS A 123 -8.83 -14.59 -5.56
C LYS A 123 -8.61 -13.08 -5.52
N ASN A 124 -7.49 -12.64 -4.96
CA ASN A 124 -7.16 -11.24 -4.74
C ASN A 124 -6.18 -10.67 -5.78
N ILE A 125 -5.67 -11.50 -6.70
CA ILE A 125 -4.95 -11.06 -7.90
C ILE A 125 -6.00 -10.65 -8.94
N LYS A 126 -6.04 -9.37 -9.31
CA LYS A 126 -6.85 -8.83 -10.40
C LYS A 126 -6.05 -7.89 -11.27
#